data_AF-A0A9D9D3J6-F1
#
_entry.id   AF-A0A9D9D3J6-F1
#
_cell.length_a   1.000
_cell.length_b   1.000
_cell.length_c   1.000
_cell.angle_alpha   90.00
_cell.angle_beta   90.00
_cell.angle_gamma   90.00
#
_symmetry.space_group_name_H-M   'P 1'
#
loop_
_entity.id
_entity.type
_entity.pdbx_description
1 polymer ?
#
loop_
_entity_poly.entity_id
_entity_poly.type
_entity_poly.pdbx_seq_one_letter_code
_entity_poly.pdbx_strand_id
1 'polypeptide(L)'
;MERRRESWSGKIGVILAVAGSAVGLGNFLRFPVQAATNGGGAFMIPYLVAFLLLGIPLAWMEWTLGRYAGRHGYGTAPSTLHVLFGRKRPWAKHLGSIGLLPPLFIIFYYVFIQSWILAFAWYSLTGRLMEVVSSGPEAVTAFFGDFIMLKSCVGPVPAAILFFLATFACNMAVIALGVRKGIERVNKICMPILLVLGLVLVARVLTLPGIGRGLAFMWNPNFGELANPKVWMAAAGQVFFTMSLGMGIIWCYASYLRPKEDLVLSSLTASATNGFAEIVVGGTVVIPIAVIIAGANIEECARLGTFGLGFQTMPYVFGSLPLGGALQTIWFALLFFAGITSAISILQPLISFCEDDLKFTRRKSVAAVGAVTFAGGLAAIFGLGAGTVDELDFWGGTFLLVVFGAIQAIVFSFVLGRRRAKTDDGSEDSEAFALMNEGSRLALPRFLRPVIRYVCPAYLIVLLVSFTLTDGLPILTLSNVPADAKVTFLGAEFPQLEFTWAFRGFLLLAVALLNVAIFRAWRKGGPAERGRDARVHAVAVGDAEGSLAAEPEKEA
;
A
#
# COMPACT_ATOMS: atom_id res chain seq x y z
N MET A 1 -1.15 -25.13 26.08
CA MET A 1 -0.25 -24.91 24.92
C MET A 1 -0.48 -23.48 24.43
N GLU A 2 0.48 -22.56 24.64
CA GLU A 2 0.36 -21.20 24.12
C GLU A 2 0.25 -21.25 22.59
N ARG A 3 -0.84 -20.70 22.04
CA ARG A 3 -1.03 -20.68 20.59
C ARG A 3 0.10 -19.84 20.00
N ARG A 4 1.02 -20.47 19.28
CA ARG A 4 2.13 -19.78 18.61
C ARG A 4 1.52 -18.83 17.57
N ARG A 5 1.98 -17.57 17.52
CA ARG A 5 1.63 -16.65 16.42
C ARG A 5 2.00 -17.35 15.10
N GLU A 6 1.20 -17.17 14.06
CA GLU A 6 1.56 -17.66 12.73
C GLU A 6 2.93 -17.07 12.34
N SER A 7 3.66 -17.74 11.46
CA SER A 7 4.92 -17.24 10.92
C SER A 7 4.96 -17.51 9.43
N TRP A 8 5.76 -16.72 8.72
CA TRP A 8 6.02 -16.96 7.30
C TRP A 8 6.61 -18.36 7.09
N SER A 9 6.27 -19.02 5.98
CA SER A 9 6.87 -20.32 5.67
C SER A 9 8.38 -20.22 5.39
N GLY A 10 8.81 -19.05 4.91
CA GLY A 10 10.14 -18.83 4.36
C GLY A 10 10.44 -17.35 4.13
N LYS A 11 11.73 -17.03 3.99
CA LYS A 11 12.23 -15.71 3.57
C LYS A 11 11.58 -15.21 2.28
N ILE A 12 11.37 -16.11 1.30
CA ILE A 12 10.75 -15.77 0.03
C ILE A 12 9.30 -15.33 0.24
N GLY A 13 8.60 -15.95 1.18
CA GLY A 13 7.23 -15.60 1.51
C GLY A 13 7.09 -14.16 2.00
N VAL A 14 7.92 -13.75 2.97
CA VAL A 14 7.89 -12.38 3.49
C VAL A 14 8.40 -11.37 2.47
N ILE A 15 9.46 -11.69 1.71
CA ILE A 15 9.98 -10.80 0.66
C ILE A 15 8.90 -10.54 -0.40
N LEU A 16 8.23 -11.57 -0.89
CA LEU A 16 7.19 -11.42 -1.90
C LEU A 16 5.93 -10.75 -1.34
N ALA A 17 5.59 -10.97 -0.07
CA ALA A 17 4.47 -10.29 0.57
C ALA A 17 4.73 -8.78 0.72
N VAL A 18 5.91 -8.39 1.21
CA VAL A 18 6.30 -6.98 1.32
C VAL A 18 6.51 -6.35 -0.06
N ALA A 19 7.10 -7.07 -1.00
CA ALA A 19 7.21 -6.60 -2.38
C ALA A 19 5.82 -6.44 -3.01
N GLY A 20 4.88 -7.35 -2.77
CA GLY A 20 3.52 -7.26 -3.31
C GLY A 20 2.62 -6.24 -2.61
N SER A 21 2.97 -5.78 -1.41
CA SER A 21 2.34 -4.59 -0.84
C SER A 21 2.81 -3.32 -1.53
N ALA A 22 4.10 -3.26 -1.87
CA ALA A 22 4.73 -2.11 -2.52
C ALA A 22 4.43 -2.03 -4.03
N VAL A 23 4.56 -3.15 -4.74
CA VAL A 23 4.25 -3.30 -6.17
C VAL A 23 2.74 -3.35 -6.35
N GLY A 24 2.15 -2.17 -6.49
CA GLY A 24 0.72 -1.96 -6.63
C GLY A 24 0.37 -1.09 -7.85
N LEU A 25 -0.85 -0.55 -7.81
CA LEU A 25 -1.35 0.38 -8.84
C LEU A 25 -0.49 1.64 -8.95
N GLY A 26 0.18 2.04 -7.87
CA GLY A 26 1.05 3.21 -7.82
C GLY A 26 2.18 3.16 -8.83
N ASN A 27 2.81 1.99 -9.01
CA ASN A 27 3.95 1.82 -9.91
C ASN A 27 3.59 2.04 -11.38
N PHE A 28 2.37 1.65 -11.76
CA PHE A 28 1.90 1.68 -13.14
C PHE A 28 1.03 2.89 -13.46
N LEU A 29 0.41 3.53 -12.46
CA LEU A 29 -0.51 4.64 -12.68
C LEU A 29 0.02 5.94 -12.09
N ARG A 30 0.37 5.94 -10.80
CA ARG A 30 0.75 7.17 -10.08
C ARG A 30 2.14 7.64 -10.44
N PHE A 31 3.13 6.75 -10.44
CA PHE A 31 4.53 7.08 -10.76
C PHE A 31 4.68 7.68 -12.16
N PRO A 32 4.07 7.11 -13.22
CA PRO A 32 4.08 7.72 -14.54
C PRO A 32 3.55 9.15 -14.56
N VAL A 33 2.43 9.41 -13.89
CA VAL A 33 1.87 10.76 -13.78
C VAL A 33 2.83 11.69 -13.04
N GLN A 34 3.39 11.26 -11.90
CA GLN A 34 4.34 12.06 -11.13
C GLN A 34 5.60 12.40 -11.93
N ALA A 35 6.17 11.43 -12.66
CA ALA A 35 7.32 11.69 -13.50
C ALA A 35 6.97 12.65 -14.64
N ALA A 36 5.86 12.45 -15.34
CA ALA A 36 5.45 13.33 -16.43
C ALA A 36 5.21 14.78 -15.97
N THR A 37 4.54 14.99 -14.83
CA THR A 37 4.17 16.33 -14.34
C THR A 37 5.28 17.07 -13.60
N ASN A 38 6.38 16.39 -13.23
CA ASN A 38 7.49 16.97 -12.47
C ASN A 38 8.82 16.96 -13.26
N GLY A 39 8.76 17.16 -14.58
CA GLY A 39 9.96 17.35 -15.42
C GLY A 39 10.53 16.07 -16.04
N GLY A 40 9.74 15.00 -16.17
CA GLY A 40 10.10 13.78 -16.86
C GLY A 40 11.36 13.14 -16.28
N GLY A 41 12.40 12.99 -17.10
CA GLY A 41 13.70 12.46 -16.67
C GLY A 41 14.36 13.21 -15.50
N ALA A 42 14.04 14.49 -15.28
CA ALA A 42 14.58 15.24 -14.14
C ALA A 42 14.04 14.69 -12.80
N PHE A 43 12.77 14.28 -12.76
CA PHE A 43 12.13 13.71 -11.57
C PHE A 43 12.83 12.44 -11.06
N MET A 44 13.49 11.68 -11.96
CA MET A 44 14.21 10.46 -11.59
C MET A 44 15.34 10.71 -10.60
N ILE A 45 16.00 11.86 -10.67
CA ILE A 45 17.14 12.17 -9.80
C ILE A 45 16.67 12.36 -8.34
N PRO A 46 15.75 13.31 -8.02
CA PRO A 46 15.20 13.42 -6.68
C PRO A 46 14.52 12.15 -6.19
N TYR A 47 13.84 11.41 -7.07
CA TYR A 47 13.19 10.15 -6.74
C TYR A 47 14.21 9.10 -6.28
N LEU A 48 15.29 8.87 -7.05
CA LEU A 48 16.34 7.91 -6.67
C LEU A 48 17.06 8.33 -5.39
N VAL A 49 17.32 9.62 -5.21
CA VAL A 49 17.91 10.15 -3.97
C VAL A 49 17.00 9.87 -2.77
N ALA A 50 15.71 10.19 -2.87
CA ALA A 50 14.74 9.88 -1.83
C ALA A 50 14.60 8.36 -1.60
N PHE A 51 14.60 7.56 -2.66
CA PHE A 51 14.51 6.11 -2.56
C PHE A 51 15.69 5.50 -1.77
N LEU A 52 16.91 5.95 -2.05
CA LEU A 52 18.14 5.44 -1.41
C LEU A 52 18.36 6.00 0.01
N LEU A 53 18.09 7.30 0.22
CA LEU A 53 18.41 7.98 1.49
C LEU A 53 17.22 8.04 2.47
N LEU A 54 16.01 7.78 2.00
CA LEU A 54 14.81 7.81 2.82
C LEU A 54 14.04 6.50 2.75
N GLY A 55 13.70 6.03 1.55
CA GLY A 55 12.86 4.86 1.33
C GLY A 55 13.43 3.59 1.95
N ILE A 56 14.62 3.16 1.50
CA ILE A 56 15.29 1.96 2.01
C ILE A 56 15.60 2.07 3.52
N PRO A 57 16.21 3.16 4.03
CA PRO A 57 16.41 3.36 5.46
C PRO A 57 15.14 3.25 6.30
N LEU A 58 14.04 3.87 5.86
CA LEU A 58 12.77 3.85 6.58
C LEU A 58 12.12 2.47 6.54
N ALA A 59 12.26 1.73 5.42
CA ALA A 59 11.85 0.34 5.36
C ALA A 59 12.60 -0.49 6.42
N TRP A 60 13.93 -0.39 6.50
CA TRP A 60 14.70 -1.10 7.54
C TRP A 60 14.23 -0.74 8.97
N MET A 61 13.91 0.52 9.23
CA MET A 61 13.35 0.95 10.52
C MET A 61 12.00 0.25 10.82
N GLU A 62 11.08 0.23 9.86
CA GLU A 62 9.78 -0.44 10.00
C GLU A 62 9.90 -1.94 10.21
N TRP A 63 10.73 -2.60 9.40
CA TRP A 63 10.98 -4.03 9.57
C TRP A 63 11.53 -4.32 10.98
N THR A 64 12.40 -3.45 11.50
CA THR A 64 13.01 -3.63 12.82
C THR A 64 11.99 -3.45 13.94
N LEU A 65 11.15 -2.42 13.84
CA LEU A 65 10.07 -2.18 14.79
C LEU A 65 9.00 -3.27 14.74
N GLY A 66 8.71 -3.80 13.56
CA GLY A 66 7.86 -4.97 13.37
C GLY A 66 8.44 -6.24 14.00
N ARG A 67 9.73 -6.51 13.81
CA ARG A 67 10.43 -7.60 14.51
C ARG A 67 10.35 -7.45 16.02
N TYR A 68 10.58 -6.25 16.54
CA TYR A 68 10.42 -5.96 17.96
C TYR A 68 8.99 -6.27 18.42
N ALA A 69 7.96 -5.86 17.66
CA ALA A 69 6.56 -6.18 17.94
C ALA A 69 6.33 -7.70 18.02
N GLY A 70 6.82 -8.43 17.02
CA GLY A 70 6.66 -9.89 16.91
C GLY A 70 7.25 -10.66 18.09
N ARG A 71 8.42 -10.23 18.59
CA ARG A 71 9.06 -10.78 19.81
C ARG A 71 8.19 -10.64 21.06
N HIS A 72 7.39 -9.59 21.12
CA HIS A 72 6.49 -9.33 22.23
C HIS A 72 5.06 -9.84 21.97
N GLY A 73 4.85 -10.59 20.88
CA GLY A 73 3.56 -11.21 20.57
C GLY A 73 2.54 -10.28 19.91
N TYR A 74 2.99 -9.17 19.34
CA TYR A 74 2.16 -8.13 18.73
C TYR A 74 2.52 -7.86 17.26
N GLY A 75 1.60 -7.29 16.49
CA GLY A 75 1.84 -6.93 15.09
C GLY A 75 1.55 -5.49 14.71
N THR A 76 1.27 -4.61 15.67
CA THR A 76 0.76 -3.27 15.38
C THR A 76 1.51 -2.20 16.16
N ALA A 77 1.52 -0.97 15.64
CA ALA A 77 2.18 0.15 16.29
C ALA A 77 1.61 0.51 17.68
N PRO A 78 0.28 0.51 17.94
CA PRO A 78 -0.28 0.83 19.27
C PRO A 78 0.30 -0.04 20.39
N SER A 79 0.30 -1.35 20.17
CA SER A 79 0.78 -2.34 21.13
C SER A 79 2.30 -2.26 21.29
N THR A 80 3.02 -2.10 20.18
CA THR A 80 4.48 -1.99 20.19
C THR A 80 4.95 -0.76 20.97
N LEU A 81 4.34 0.42 20.71
CA LEU A 81 4.70 1.64 21.43
C LEU A 81 4.31 1.56 22.90
N HIS A 82 3.21 0.90 23.25
CA HIS A 82 2.88 0.66 24.66
C HIS A 82 3.97 -0.16 25.38
N VAL A 83 4.41 -1.25 24.77
CA VAL A 83 5.46 -2.12 25.34
C VAL A 83 6.79 -1.36 25.42
N LEU A 84 7.14 -0.63 24.36
CA LEU A 84 8.38 0.12 24.30
C LEU A 84 8.42 1.22 25.37
N PHE A 85 7.40 2.07 25.48
CA PHE A 85 7.40 3.18 26.43
C PHE A 85 6.99 2.78 27.86
N GLY A 86 6.43 1.58 28.03
CA GLY A 86 6.01 1.02 29.31
C GLY A 86 4.71 1.62 29.85
N ARG A 87 4.19 0.99 30.91
CA ARG A 87 2.90 1.32 31.55
C ARG A 87 2.79 2.76 32.05
N LYS A 88 3.91 3.39 32.42
CA LYS A 88 3.95 4.78 32.92
C LYS A 88 3.58 5.82 31.86
N ARG A 89 3.53 5.44 30.58
CA ARG A 89 3.21 6.32 29.45
C ARG A 89 2.02 5.79 28.66
N PRO A 90 0.80 5.82 29.24
CA PRO A 90 -0.40 5.26 28.60
C PRO A 90 -0.78 5.96 27.29
N TRP A 91 -0.29 7.18 27.03
CA TRP A 91 -0.47 7.91 25.78
C TRP A 91 0.23 7.26 24.58
N ALA A 92 1.27 6.44 24.79
CA ALA A 92 2.08 5.89 23.71
C ALA A 92 1.29 4.98 22.74
N LYS A 93 0.29 4.25 23.26
CA LYS A 93 -0.62 3.43 22.43
C LYS A 93 -1.50 4.27 21.50
N HIS A 94 -1.87 5.48 21.93
CA HIS A 94 -2.66 6.42 21.15
C HIS A 94 -1.81 7.09 20.08
N LEU A 95 -0.54 7.38 20.37
CA LEU A 95 0.42 7.80 19.34
C LEU A 95 0.60 6.70 18.27
N GLY A 96 0.65 5.43 18.70
CA GLY A 96 0.74 4.29 17.77
C GLY A 96 -0.53 4.05 16.95
N SER A 97 -1.68 4.60 17.35
CA SER A 97 -2.93 4.48 16.58
C SER A 97 -2.83 5.10 15.19
N ILE A 98 -1.97 6.10 15.03
CA ILE A 98 -1.70 6.75 13.75
C ILE A 98 -1.23 5.71 12.72
N GLY A 99 -0.49 4.68 13.10
CA GLY A 99 -0.05 3.62 12.18
C GLY A 99 -1.16 2.67 11.70
N LEU A 100 -2.39 2.77 12.24
CA LEU A 100 -3.57 2.02 11.76
C LEU A 100 -4.53 2.90 10.95
N LEU A 101 -4.36 4.22 10.96
CA LEU A 101 -5.25 5.14 10.25
C LEU A 101 -5.03 5.13 8.73
N PRO A 102 -3.79 5.18 8.20
CA PRO A 102 -3.58 5.04 6.76
C PRO A 102 -4.21 3.79 6.17
N PRO A 103 -3.96 2.56 6.67
CA PRO A 103 -4.58 1.38 6.07
C PRO A 103 -6.10 1.39 6.22
N LEU A 104 -6.65 1.99 7.28
CA LEU A 104 -8.09 2.14 7.47
C LEU A 104 -8.73 3.08 6.43
N PHE A 105 -8.12 4.24 6.17
CA PHE A 105 -8.67 5.19 5.20
C PHE A 105 -8.42 4.74 3.77
N ILE A 106 -7.26 4.15 3.48
CA ILE A 106 -6.95 3.63 2.15
C ILE A 106 -7.92 2.51 1.77
N ILE A 107 -8.20 1.56 2.67
CA ILE A 107 -9.08 0.43 2.32
C ILE A 107 -10.53 0.85 2.03
N PHE A 108 -10.98 2.01 2.52
CA PHE A 108 -12.32 2.53 2.25
C PHE A 108 -12.55 2.82 0.76
N TYR A 109 -11.53 3.18 0.00
CA TYR A 109 -11.68 3.41 -1.44
C TYR A 109 -10.91 2.41 -2.30
N TYR A 110 -9.85 1.80 -1.78
CA TYR A 110 -8.95 0.95 -2.56
C TYR A 110 -9.65 -0.28 -3.16
N VAL A 111 -10.53 -0.95 -2.40
CA VAL A 111 -11.28 -2.12 -2.89
C VAL A 111 -12.24 -1.72 -4.02
N PHE A 112 -12.74 -0.49 -4.01
CA PHE A 112 -13.58 0.03 -5.09
C PHE A 112 -12.76 0.32 -6.35
N ILE A 113 -11.59 0.96 -6.25
CA ILE A 113 -10.68 1.12 -7.39
C ILE A 113 -10.28 -0.25 -7.96
N GLN A 114 -9.94 -1.21 -7.08
CA GLN A 114 -9.59 -2.56 -7.50
C GLN A 114 -10.75 -3.22 -8.28
N SER A 115 -12.00 -2.92 -7.94
CA SER A 115 -13.15 -3.47 -8.67
C SER A 115 -13.33 -2.89 -10.06
N TRP A 116 -12.93 -1.63 -10.28
CA TRP A 116 -12.87 -1.04 -11.61
C TRP A 116 -11.90 -1.83 -12.49
N ILE A 117 -10.75 -2.20 -11.94
CA ILE A 117 -9.74 -2.98 -12.66
C ILE A 117 -10.27 -4.37 -13.02
N LEU A 118 -10.96 -5.04 -12.08
CA LEU A 118 -11.59 -6.33 -12.38
C LEU A 118 -12.64 -6.22 -13.49
N ALA A 119 -13.45 -5.15 -13.47
CA ALA A 119 -14.45 -4.89 -14.50
C ALA A 119 -13.80 -4.67 -15.88
N PHE A 120 -12.76 -3.85 -15.94
CA PHE A 120 -12.06 -3.58 -17.20
C PHE A 120 -11.20 -4.75 -17.69
N ALA A 121 -10.67 -5.57 -16.78
CA ALA A 121 -10.08 -6.86 -17.13
C ALA A 121 -11.12 -7.75 -17.82
N TRP A 122 -12.32 -7.84 -17.25
CA TRP A 122 -13.44 -8.57 -17.86
C TRP A 122 -13.83 -7.98 -19.23
N TYR A 123 -14.05 -6.67 -19.34
CA TYR A 123 -14.43 -6.02 -20.61
C TYR A 123 -13.35 -6.13 -21.69
N SER A 124 -12.07 -6.13 -21.31
CA SER A 124 -10.99 -6.39 -22.26
C SER A 124 -11.00 -7.84 -22.76
N LEU A 125 -11.21 -8.80 -21.85
CA LEU A 125 -11.23 -10.23 -22.17
C LEU A 125 -12.41 -10.60 -23.09
N THR A 126 -13.57 -9.98 -22.88
CA THR A 126 -14.76 -10.23 -23.72
C THR A 126 -14.76 -9.45 -25.03
N GLY A 127 -13.76 -8.59 -25.29
CA GLY A 127 -13.67 -7.76 -26.48
C GLY A 127 -14.51 -6.48 -26.46
N ARG A 128 -15.42 -6.31 -25.47
CA ARG A 128 -16.26 -5.11 -25.34
C ARG A 128 -15.43 -3.83 -25.25
N LEU A 129 -14.29 -3.85 -24.55
CA LEU A 129 -13.43 -2.68 -24.46
C LEU A 129 -12.81 -2.32 -25.83
N MET A 130 -12.57 -3.30 -26.70
CA MET A 130 -12.08 -3.06 -28.05
C MET A 130 -13.12 -2.38 -28.93
N GLU A 131 -14.39 -2.78 -28.80
CA GLU A 131 -15.51 -2.14 -29.49
C GLU A 131 -15.61 -0.65 -29.10
N VAL A 132 -15.52 -0.36 -27.80
CA VAL A 132 -15.50 1.03 -27.30
C VAL A 132 -14.30 1.81 -27.85
N VAL A 133 -13.09 1.23 -27.81
CA VAL A 133 -11.89 1.90 -28.35
C VAL A 133 -12.00 2.17 -29.85
N SER A 134 -12.62 1.27 -30.62
CA SER A 134 -12.86 1.49 -32.06
C SER A 134 -13.79 2.67 -32.35
N SER A 135 -14.52 3.16 -31.35
CA SER A 135 -15.41 4.32 -31.43
C SER A 135 -14.73 5.64 -31.07
N GLY A 136 -13.44 5.63 -30.71
CA GLY A 136 -12.64 6.83 -30.42
C GLY A 136 -12.35 7.08 -28.93
N PRO A 137 -11.42 7.99 -28.61
CA PRO A 137 -10.96 8.23 -27.24
C PRO A 137 -12.06 8.80 -26.32
N GLU A 138 -12.95 9.64 -26.83
CA GLU A 138 -14.07 10.21 -26.07
C GLU A 138 -15.06 9.12 -25.61
N ALA A 139 -15.26 8.08 -26.44
CA ALA A 139 -16.10 6.95 -26.09
C ALA A 139 -15.51 6.15 -24.92
N VAL A 140 -14.17 6.02 -24.84
CA VAL A 140 -13.49 5.37 -23.71
C VAL A 140 -13.65 6.20 -22.44
N THR A 141 -13.48 7.52 -22.53
CA THR A 141 -13.71 8.44 -21.39
C THR A 141 -15.15 8.36 -20.89
N ALA A 142 -16.14 8.40 -21.80
CA ALA A 142 -17.55 8.26 -21.46
C ALA A 142 -17.86 6.89 -20.84
N PHE A 143 -17.33 5.80 -21.41
CA PHE A 143 -17.52 4.45 -20.90
C PHE A 143 -16.99 4.28 -19.47
N PHE A 144 -15.79 4.81 -19.18
CA PHE A 144 -15.25 4.81 -17.82
C PHE A 144 -16.05 5.70 -16.88
N GLY A 145 -16.40 6.92 -17.31
CA GLY A 145 -17.21 7.86 -16.52
C GLY A 145 -18.58 7.29 -16.15
N ASP A 146 -19.28 6.68 -17.10
CA ASP A 146 -20.58 6.06 -16.88
C ASP A 146 -20.48 4.81 -15.99
N PHE A 147 -19.37 4.08 -16.04
CA PHE A 147 -19.12 2.98 -15.12
C PHE A 147 -18.95 3.44 -13.67
N ILE A 148 -18.04 4.40 -13.41
CA ILE A 148 -17.75 4.86 -12.05
C ILE A 148 -18.89 5.70 -11.44
N MET A 149 -19.71 6.34 -12.28
CA MET A 149 -20.90 7.09 -11.88
C MET A 149 -22.17 6.22 -11.80
N LEU A 150 -22.02 4.89 -11.75
CA LEU A 150 -23.12 3.93 -11.55
C LEU A 150 -24.20 3.92 -12.64
N LYS A 151 -23.91 4.46 -13.83
CA LYS A 151 -24.86 4.49 -14.97
C LYS A 151 -24.82 3.21 -15.80
N SER A 152 -23.69 2.51 -15.82
CA SER A 152 -23.56 1.21 -16.49
C SER A 152 -24.23 0.11 -15.67
N CYS A 153 -25.25 -0.56 -16.23
CA CYS A 153 -26.04 -1.58 -15.52
C CYS A 153 -25.92 -2.98 -16.15
N VAL A 154 -26.02 -4.02 -15.32
CA VAL A 154 -26.26 -5.40 -15.72
C VAL A 154 -27.61 -5.82 -15.14
N GLY A 155 -28.64 -5.84 -15.99
CA GLY A 155 -30.03 -5.91 -15.51
C GLY A 155 -30.37 -4.68 -14.66
N PRO A 156 -31.01 -4.82 -13.48
CA PRO A 156 -31.40 -3.69 -12.63
C PRO A 156 -30.27 -3.16 -11.73
N VAL A 157 -29.08 -3.77 -11.73
CA VAL A 157 -27.99 -3.44 -10.78
C VAL A 157 -26.84 -2.73 -11.51
N PRO A 158 -26.31 -1.62 -10.96
CA PRO A 158 -25.09 -1.00 -11.47
C PRO A 158 -23.92 -1.98 -11.48
N ALA A 159 -23.24 -2.09 -12.62
CA ALA A 159 -22.12 -3.01 -12.84
C ALA A 159 -20.99 -2.78 -11.83
N ALA A 160 -20.69 -1.52 -11.52
CA ALA A 160 -19.65 -1.16 -10.55
C ALA A 160 -19.91 -1.74 -9.14
N ILE A 161 -21.17 -1.84 -8.73
CA ILE A 161 -21.56 -2.47 -7.45
C ILE A 161 -21.33 -3.97 -7.51
N LEU A 162 -21.71 -4.64 -8.61
CA LEU A 162 -21.49 -6.08 -8.76
C LEU A 162 -20.00 -6.44 -8.71
N PHE A 163 -19.16 -5.71 -9.44
CA PHE A 163 -17.72 -5.91 -9.41
C PHE A 163 -17.12 -5.56 -8.05
N PHE A 164 -17.62 -4.53 -7.36
CA PHE A 164 -17.21 -4.23 -5.98
C PHE A 164 -17.49 -5.40 -5.04
N LEU A 165 -18.70 -5.97 -5.07
CA LEU A 165 -19.07 -7.12 -4.25
C LEU A 165 -18.17 -8.34 -4.54
N ALA A 166 -17.91 -8.63 -5.82
CA ALA A 166 -17.03 -9.72 -6.22
C ALA A 166 -15.59 -9.50 -5.71
N THR A 167 -15.06 -8.30 -5.89
CA THR A 167 -13.69 -7.94 -5.46
C THR A 167 -13.56 -7.95 -3.94
N PHE A 168 -14.56 -7.41 -3.24
CA PHE A 168 -14.62 -7.43 -1.78
C PHE A 168 -14.65 -8.86 -1.25
N ALA A 169 -15.52 -9.72 -1.80
CA ALA A 169 -15.60 -11.13 -1.41
C ALA A 169 -14.28 -11.87 -1.67
N CYS A 170 -13.62 -11.61 -2.80
CA CYS A 170 -12.32 -12.18 -3.13
C CYS A 170 -11.25 -11.81 -2.08
N ASN A 171 -11.11 -10.52 -1.75
CA ASN A 171 -10.16 -10.06 -0.73
C ASN A 171 -10.47 -10.65 0.66
N MET A 172 -11.74 -10.68 1.05
CA MET A 172 -12.16 -11.26 2.33
C MET A 172 -11.90 -12.77 2.40
N ALA A 173 -12.06 -13.49 1.29
CA ALA A 173 -11.76 -14.91 1.22
C ALA A 173 -10.25 -15.17 1.39
N VAL A 174 -9.39 -14.40 0.71
CA VAL A 174 -7.93 -14.52 0.85
C VAL A 174 -7.49 -14.23 2.27
N ILE A 175 -7.95 -13.12 2.86
CA ILE A 175 -7.53 -12.73 4.20
C ILE A 175 -8.10 -13.66 5.27
N ALA A 176 -9.23 -14.34 5.03
CA ALA A 176 -9.75 -15.37 5.93
C ALA A 176 -8.80 -16.56 6.10
N LEU A 177 -7.97 -16.87 5.11
CA LEU A 177 -7.02 -18.00 5.13
C LEU A 177 -5.74 -17.75 5.95
N GLY A 178 -5.52 -16.54 6.46
CA GLY A 178 -4.34 -16.20 7.26
C GLY A 178 -3.12 -15.81 6.44
N VAL A 179 -1.99 -15.66 7.13
CA VAL A 179 -0.74 -15.14 6.54
C VAL A 179 -0.14 -16.17 5.59
N ARG A 180 0.00 -17.44 5.99
CA ARG A 180 0.68 -18.47 5.21
C ARG A 180 -0.19 -19.05 4.09
N LYS A 181 -1.45 -19.43 4.40
CA LYS A 181 -2.34 -20.06 3.41
C LYS A 181 -3.05 -19.05 2.50
N GLY A 182 -3.18 -17.79 2.93
CA GLY A 182 -3.77 -16.70 2.16
C GLY A 182 -2.70 -15.81 1.55
N ILE A 183 -2.23 -14.82 2.32
CA ILE A 183 -1.36 -13.73 1.84
C ILE A 183 -0.12 -14.24 1.13
N GLU A 184 0.63 -15.15 1.76
CA GLU A 184 1.89 -15.66 1.22
C GLU A 184 1.67 -16.44 -0.07
N ARG A 185 0.62 -17.26 -0.12
CA ARG A 185 0.30 -18.08 -1.30
C ARG A 185 -0.12 -17.21 -2.49
N VAL A 186 -0.95 -16.21 -2.25
CA VAL A 186 -1.36 -15.26 -3.29
C VAL A 186 -0.15 -14.49 -3.81
N ASN A 187 0.69 -13.93 -2.95
CA ASN A 187 1.89 -13.21 -3.39
C ASN A 187 2.89 -14.10 -4.14
N LYS A 188 3.07 -15.36 -3.75
CA LYS A 188 3.91 -16.33 -4.48
C LYS A 188 3.45 -16.61 -5.91
N ILE A 189 2.17 -16.40 -6.21
CA ILE A 189 1.59 -16.63 -7.53
C ILE A 189 1.48 -15.32 -8.30
N CYS A 190 0.85 -14.31 -7.69
CA CYS A 190 0.54 -13.03 -8.34
C CYS A 190 1.80 -12.23 -8.67
N MET A 191 2.82 -12.21 -7.81
CA MET A 191 4.03 -11.40 -8.04
C MET A 191 4.82 -11.86 -9.28
N PRO A 192 5.14 -13.15 -9.46
CA PRO A 192 5.78 -13.61 -10.69
C PRO A 192 4.93 -13.35 -11.94
N ILE A 193 3.61 -13.62 -11.88
CA ILE A 193 2.72 -13.40 -13.03
C ILE A 193 2.71 -11.92 -13.42
N LEU A 194 2.55 -11.02 -12.44
CA LEU A 194 2.57 -9.57 -12.65
C LEU A 194 3.86 -9.14 -13.35
N LEU A 195 5.02 -9.60 -12.87
CA LEU A 195 6.31 -9.25 -13.48
C LEU A 195 6.44 -9.78 -14.91
N VAL A 196 6.00 -11.02 -15.16
CA VAL A 196 6.02 -11.59 -16.52
C VAL A 196 5.13 -10.79 -17.46
N LEU A 197 3.89 -10.48 -17.06
CA LEU A 197 2.98 -9.65 -17.85
C LEU A 197 3.57 -8.26 -18.12
N GLY A 198 4.22 -7.67 -17.11
CA GLY A 198 4.91 -6.39 -17.23
C GLY A 198 6.06 -6.43 -18.24
N LEU A 199 6.90 -7.47 -18.19
CA LEU A 199 8.00 -7.66 -19.13
C LEU A 199 7.51 -7.90 -20.57
N VAL A 200 6.38 -8.57 -20.76
CA VAL A 200 5.74 -8.70 -22.08
C VAL A 200 5.33 -7.33 -22.62
N LEU A 201 4.73 -6.47 -21.79
CA LEU A 201 4.41 -5.09 -22.18
C LEU A 201 5.66 -4.27 -22.48
N VAL A 202 6.71 -4.38 -21.67
CA VAL A 202 8.00 -3.70 -21.93
C VAL A 202 8.56 -4.13 -23.28
N ALA A 203 8.65 -5.44 -23.54
CA ALA A 203 9.13 -5.96 -24.81
C ALA A 203 8.30 -5.41 -25.99
N ARG A 204 6.97 -5.38 -25.84
CA ARG A 204 6.10 -4.82 -26.88
C ARG A 204 6.37 -3.33 -27.11
N VAL A 205 6.45 -2.53 -26.06
CA VAL A 205 6.65 -1.08 -26.15
C VAL A 205 8.00 -0.74 -26.79
N LEU A 206 9.06 -1.49 -26.45
CA LEU A 206 10.40 -1.30 -27.03
C LEU A 206 10.48 -1.62 -28.53
N THR A 207 9.52 -2.39 -29.08
CA THR A 207 9.44 -2.69 -30.52
C THR A 207 8.66 -1.64 -31.34
N LEU A 208 8.10 -0.62 -30.69
CA LEU A 208 7.28 0.38 -31.38
C LEU A 208 8.14 1.34 -32.22
N PRO A 209 7.69 1.72 -33.42
CA PRO A 209 8.39 2.71 -34.23
C PRO A 209 8.37 4.07 -33.51
N GLY A 210 9.51 4.76 -33.46
CA GLY A 210 9.63 6.07 -32.82
C GLY A 210 9.77 6.04 -31.29
N ILE A 211 9.95 4.86 -30.67
CA ILE A 211 10.09 4.69 -29.22
C ILE A 211 11.17 5.55 -28.57
N GLY A 212 12.22 5.90 -29.31
CA GLY A 212 13.28 6.79 -28.85
C GLY A 212 12.77 8.15 -28.34
N ARG A 213 11.66 8.69 -28.87
CA ARG A 213 11.07 9.95 -28.37
C ARG A 213 10.38 9.76 -27.02
N GLY A 214 9.62 8.68 -26.87
CA GLY A 214 8.96 8.34 -25.61
C GLY A 214 9.98 8.04 -24.50
N LEU A 215 11.05 7.31 -24.84
CA LEU A 215 12.17 7.08 -23.92
C LEU A 215 12.94 8.38 -23.61
N ALA A 216 13.21 9.24 -24.61
CA ALA A 216 13.87 10.50 -24.34
C ALA A 216 13.10 11.36 -23.33
N PHE A 217 11.76 11.38 -23.41
CA PHE A 217 10.94 12.13 -22.44
C PHE A 217 11.11 11.64 -20.99
N MET A 218 11.16 10.32 -20.78
CA MET A 218 11.23 9.74 -19.44
C MET A 218 12.68 9.64 -18.91
N TRP A 219 13.71 9.60 -19.77
CA TRP A 219 15.10 9.37 -19.33
C TRP A 219 16.07 10.53 -19.58
N ASN A 220 15.75 11.51 -20.42
CA ASN A 220 16.62 12.67 -20.59
C ASN A 220 16.26 13.76 -19.55
N PRO A 221 17.14 14.05 -18.58
CA PRO A 221 16.84 15.01 -17.55
C PRO A 221 16.95 16.45 -18.07
N ASN A 222 15.91 17.25 -17.84
CA ASN A 222 16.03 18.70 -17.86
C ASN A 222 16.53 19.18 -16.48
N PHE A 223 17.84 19.43 -16.36
CA PHE A 223 18.44 19.83 -15.08
C PHE A 223 17.88 21.13 -14.50
N GLY A 224 17.25 22.00 -15.30
CA GLY A 224 16.60 23.22 -14.81
C GLY A 224 15.47 22.94 -13.81
N GLU A 225 14.76 21.82 -13.98
CA GLU A 225 13.67 21.41 -13.07
C GLU A 225 14.15 21.06 -11.66
N LEU A 226 15.44 20.70 -11.50
CA LEU A 226 16.00 20.35 -10.19
C LEU A 226 16.07 21.54 -9.22
N ALA A 227 16.02 22.76 -9.75
CA ALA A 227 15.94 23.98 -8.94
C ALA A 227 14.56 24.17 -8.28
N ASN A 228 13.52 23.45 -8.74
CA ASN A 228 12.18 23.56 -8.21
C ASN A 228 11.97 22.64 -6.98
N PRO A 229 11.74 23.19 -5.77
CA PRO A 229 11.52 22.37 -4.56
C PRO A 229 10.31 21.43 -4.66
N LYS A 230 9.31 21.75 -5.49
CA LYS A 230 8.12 20.92 -5.67
C LYS A 230 8.46 19.55 -6.26
N VAL A 231 9.45 19.47 -7.15
CA VAL A 231 9.90 18.20 -7.76
C VAL A 231 10.46 17.26 -6.69
N TRP A 232 11.23 17.81 -5.74
CA TRP A 232 11.79 17.04 -4.62
C TRP A 232 10.73 16.57 -3.63
N MET A 233 9.73 17.42 -3.33
CA MET A 233 8.62 17.04 -2.46
C MET A 233 7.75 15.95 -3.09
N ALA A 234 7.44 16.07 -4.38
CA ALA A 234 6.70 15.07 -5.14
C ALA A 234 7.44 13.72 -5.16
N ALA A 235 8.75 13.75 -5.38
CA ALA A 235 9.59 12.56 -5.39
C ALA A 235 9.61 11.84 -4.03
N ALA A 236 9.77 12.60 -2.93
CA ALA A 236 9.72 12.05 -1.58
C ALA A 236 8.35 11.43 -1.26
N GLY A 237 7.26 12.13 -1.58
CA GLY A 237 5.90 11.63 -1.39
C GLY A 237 5.63 10.35 -2.19
N GLN A 238 6.13 10.28 -3.43
CA GLN A 238 6.02 9.08 -4.26
C GLN A 238 6.77 7.89 -3.64
N VAL A 239 7.97 8.08 -3.09
CA VAL A 239 8.74 7.02 -2.41
C VAL A 239 7.99 6.46 -1.20
N PHE A 240 7.32 7.32 -0.42
CA PHE A 240 6.45 6.88 0.68
C PHE A 240 5.33 5.98 0.21
N PHE A 241 4.60 6.44 -0.81
CA PHE A 241 3.44 5.73 -1.32
C PHE A 241 3.82 4.39 -1.95
N THR A 242 4.80 4.40 -2.87
CA THR A 242 5.22 3.18 -3.62
C THR A 242 5.78 2.10 -2.69
N MET A 243 6.54 2.47 -1.67
CA MET A 243 7.11 1.48 -0.74
C MET A 243 6.16 1.08 0.41
N SER A 244 4.92 1.60 0.42
CA SER A 244 3.97 1.43 1.53
C SER A 244 4.52 1.88 2.90
N LEU A 245 5.41 2.87 2.91
CA LEU A 245 6.03 3.39 4.12
C LEU A 245 5.03 4.23 4.91
N GLY A 246 5.05 4.08 6.23
CA GLY A 246 4.13 4.79 7.11
C GLY A 246 2.72 4.18 7.15
N MET A 247 2.46 3.06 6.47
CA MET A 247 1.15 2.38 6.49
C MET A 247 1.01 1.33 7.59
N GLY A 248 2.09 1.01 8.32
CA GLY A 248 2.10 -0.07 9.30
C GLY A 248 2.02 -1.48 8.69
N ILE A 249 2.01 -1.60 7.35
CA ILE A 249 1.98 -2.88 6.62
C ILE A 249 3.28 -3.64 6.83
N ILE A 250 4.42 -2.99 6.55
CA ILE A 250 5.75 -3.60 6.73
C ILE A 250 5.96 -3.96 8.19
N TRP A 251 5.61 -3.06 9.10
CA TRP A 251 5.63 -3.31 10.54
C TRP A 251 4.84 -4.59 10.90
N CYS A 252 3.61 -4.72 10.38
CA CYS A 252 2.78 -5.89 10.62
C CYS A 252 3.39 -7.15 10.02
N TYR A 253 3.87 -7.11 8.78
CA TYR A 253 4.47 -8.26 8.12
C TYR A 253 5.77 -8.72 8.79
N ALA A 254 6.61 -7.78 9.21
CA ALA A 254 7.85 -8.08 9.93
C ALA A 254 7.61 -8.67 11.33
N SER A 255 6.42 -8.48 11.91
CA SER A 255 6.05 -9.12 13.18
C SER A 255 5.86 -10.65 13.10
N TYR A 256 5.72 -11.19 11.88
CA TYR A 256 5.59 -12.63 11.63
C TYR A 256 6.92 -13.28 11.24
N LEU A 257 8.03 -12.54 11.28
CA LEU A 257 9.38 -13.07 11.03
C LEU A 257 9.75 -14.14 12.05
N ARG A 258 10.51 -15.13 11.59
CA ARG A 258 11.11 -16.11 12.49
C ARG A 258 12.31 -15.50 13.22
N PRO A 259 12.69 -16.05 14.39
CA PRO A 259 13.90 -15.62 15.08
C PRO A 259 15.11 -15.71 14.14
N LYS A 260 15.97 -14.68 14.15
CA LYS A 260 17.20 -14.58 13.33
C LYS A 260 17.00 -14.68 11.81
N GLU A 261 15.79 -14.43 11.29
CA GLU A 261 15.61 -14.29 9.84
C GLU A 261 16.36 -13.04 9.34
N ASP A 262 16.92 -13.04 8.13
CA ASP A 262 17.63 -11.85 7.64
C ASP A 262 16.64 -10.72 7.33
N LEU A 263 16.80 -9.58 7.99
CA LEU A 263 15.95 -8.40 7.79
C LEU A 263 16.51 -7.46 6.74
N VAL A 264 17.81 -7.15 6.81
CA VAL A 264 18.44 -6.13 5.98
C VAL A 264 18.36 -6.52 4.50
N LEU A 265 18.76 -7.75 4.18
CA LEU A 265 18.73 -8.25 2.81
C LEU A 265 17.31 -8.46 2.32
N SER A 266 16.41 -8.99 3.17
CA SER A 266 15.00 -9.22 2.79
C SER A 266 14.28 -7.91 2.48
N SER A 267 14.46 -6.89 3.34
CA SER A 267 13.91 -5.55 3.10
C SER A 267 14.50 -4.95 1.83
N LEU A 268 15.82 -5.01 1.65
CA LEU A 268 16.47 -4.46 0.45
C LEU A 268 15.97 -5.14 -0.83
N THR A 269 15.78 -6.47 -0.79
CA THR A 269 15.27 -7.25 -1.92
C THR A 269 13.82 -6.87 -2.25
N ALA A 270 12.98 -6.68 -1.23
CA ALA A 270 11.60 -6.24 -1.44
C ALA A 270 11.55 -4.81 -2.01
N SER A 271 12.36 -3.89 -1.47
CA SER A 271 12.50 -2.52 -1.98
C SER A 271 13.01 -2.51 -3.42
N ALA A 272 14.04 -3.29 -3.74
CA ALA A 272 14.60 -3.39 -5.10
C ALA A 272 13.59 -3.97 -6.10
N THR A 273 12.81 -4.99 -5.70
CA THR A 273 11.70 -5.51 -6.52
C THR A 273 10.68 -4.41 -6.83
N ASN A 274 10.35 -3.57 -5.84
CA ASN A 274 9.48 -2.42 -6.05
C ASN A 274 10.07 -1.39 -7.01
N GLY A 275 11.32 -0.98 -6.80
CA GLY A 275 12.01 -0.03 -7.68
C GLY A 275 12.13 -0.55 -9.12
N PHE A 276 12.35 -1.85 -9.30
CA PHE A 276 12.35 -2.48 -10.62
C PHE A 276 10.97 -2.40 -11.29
N ALA A 277 9.90 -2.78 -10.59
CA ALA A 277 8.54 -2.70 -11.13
C ALA A 277 8.14 -1.25 -11.45
N GLU A 278 8.49 -0.29 -10.60
CA GLU A 278 8.18 1.13 -10.81
C GLU A 278 8.97 1.73 -11.98
N ILE A 279 10.30 1.73 -11.87
CA ILE A 279 11.18 2.48 -12.76
C ILE A 279 11.34 1.76 -14.10
N VAL A 280 11.58 0.45 -14.05
CA VAL A 280 11.87 -0.33 -15.26
C VAL A 280 10.58 -0.71 -15.97
N VAL A 281 9.60 -1.28 -15.26
CA VAL A 281 8.37 -1.73 -15.92
C VAL A 281 7.39 -0.56 -16.13
N GLY A 282 6.95 0.09 -15.05
CA GLY A 282 5.98 1.20 -15.12
C GLY A 282 6.49 2.38 -15.94
N GLY A 283 7.72 2.82 -15.67
CA GLY A 283 8.38 3.90 -16.39
C GLY A 283 8.56 3.64 -17.90
N THR A 284 8.84 2.40 -18.30
CA THR A 284 9.05 2.04 -19.73
C THR A 284 7.78 1.77 -20.48
N VAL A 285 6.77 1.21 -19.82
CA VAL A 285 5.51 0.92 -20.50
C VAL A 285 4.71 2.19 -20.71
N VAL A 286 4.43 2.95 -19.64
CA VAL A 286 3.28 3.86 -19.61
C VAL A 286 3.57 5.22 -20.24
N ILE A 287 4.67 5.86 -19.85
CA ILE A 287 5.01 7.19 -20.38
C ILE A 287 5.41 7.12 -21.87
N PRO A 288 6.33 6.22 -22.28
CA PRO A 288 6.79 6.21 -23.67
C PRO A 288 5.68 5.91 -24.67
N ILE A 289 4.81 4.94 -24.36
CA ILE A 289 3.71 4.57 -25.25
C ILE A 289 2.67 5.70 -25.35
N ALA A 290 2.36 6.37 -24.24
CA ALA A 290 1.44 7.50 -24.23
C ALA A 290 1.98 8.66 -25.09
N VAL A 291 3.26 8.97 -24.96
CA VAL A 291 3.92 10.03 -25.76
C VAL A 291 3.90 9.74 -27.26
N ILE A 292 4.08 8.47 -27.66
CA ILE A 292 4.14 8.09 -29.08
C ILE A 292 2.74 8.10 -29.73
N ILE A 293 1.72 7.65 -29.01
CA ILE A 293 0.39 7.41 -29.59
C ILE A 293 -0.57 8.58 -29.33
N ALA A 294 -0.56 9.19 -28.15
CA ALA A 294 -1.45 10.30 -27.81
C ALA A 294 -0.86 11.68 -28.17
N GLY A 295 0.40 11.74 -28.60
CA GLY A 295 1.13 13.00 -28.71
C GLY A 295 1.53 13.51 -27.33
N ALA A 296 2.67 14.21 -27.26
CA ALA A 296 3.30 14.63 -26.01
C ALA A 296 2.55 15.77 -25.30
N ASN A 297 1.25 15.64 -25.02
CA ASN A 297 0.56 16.62 -24.18
C ASN A 297 0.60 16.19 -22.71
N ILE A 298 1.69 16.56 -22.04
CA ILE A 298 1.88 16.36 -20.60
C ILE A 298 0.72 16.98 -19.81
N GLU A 299 0.14 18.09 -20.28
CA GLU A 299 -1.01 18.74 -19.66
C GLU A 299 -2.24 17.84 -19.69
N GLU A 300 -2.41 17.02 -20.72
CA GLU A 300 -3.50 16.06 -20.81
C GLU A 300 -3.31 14.89 -19.85
N CYS A 301 -2.08 14.38 -19.69
CA CYS A 301 -1.77 13.41 -18.64
C CYS A 301 -2.00 13.98 -17.23
N ALA A 302 -1.66 15.26 -17.01
CA ALA A 302 -1.92 15.97 -15.76
C ALA A 302 -3.43 16.13 -15.50
N ARG A 303 -4.20 16.48 -16.54
CA ARG A 303 -5.65 16.69 -16.48
C ARG A 303 -6.41 15.39 -16.19
N LEU A 304 -6.02 14.30 -16.83
CA LEU A 304 -6.66 12.98 -16.68
C LEU A 304 -6.27 12.30 -15.36
N GLY A 305 -5.11 12.66 -14.80
CA GLY A 305 -4.61 12.12 -13.55
C GLY A 305 -4.34 10.61 -13.57
N THR A 306 -4.10 10.04 -12.39
CA THR A 306 -3.74 8.63 -12.20
C THR A 306 -4.75 7.66 -12.83
N PHE A 307 -6.06 7.90 -12.65
CA PHE A 307 -7.09 6.99 -13.11
C PHE A 307 -7.43 7.20 -14.59
N GLY A 308 -7.43 8.43 -15.09
CA GLY A 308 -7.65 8.69 -16.51
C GLY A 308 -6.54 8.05 -17.36
N LEU A 309 -5.28 8.09 -16.91
CA LEU A 309 -4.19 7.37 -17.56
C LEU A 309 -4.49 5.86 -17.65
N GLY A 310 -4.84 5.23 -16.53
CA GLY A 310 -5.04 3.78 -16.47
C GLY A 310 -6.27 3.25 -17.19
N PHE A 311 -7.38 4.00 -17.19
CA PHE A 311 -8.69 3.54 -17.66
C PHE A 311 -9.19 4.22 -18.95
N GLN A 312 -8.54 5.29 -19.39
CA GLN A 312 -8.92 6.02 -20.61
C GLN A 312 -7.77 5.98 -21.63
N THR A 313 -6.63 6.56 -21.27
CA THR A 313 -5.48 6.67 -22.18
C THR A 313 -4.90 5.30 -22.53
N MET A 314 -4.51 4.50 -21.53
CA MET A 314 -3.82 3.22 -21.79
C MET A 314 -4.68 2.22 -22.57
N PRO A 315 -5.99 2.03 -22.29
CA PRO A 315 -6.84 1.17 -23.10
C PRO A 315 -6.91 1.61 -24.56
N TYR A 316 -7.06 2.91 -24.82
CA TYR A 316 -7.10 3.46 -26.18
C TYR A 316 -5.77 3.22 -26.92
N VAL A 317 -4.66 3.55 -26.26
CA VAL A 317 -3.30 3.37 -26.78
C VAL A 317 -3.03 1.90 -27.12
N PHE A 318 -3.31 0.96 -26.21
CA PHE A 318 -3.12 -0.46 -26.48
C PHE A 318 -4.06 -0.98 -27.56
N GLY A 319 -5.31 -0.53 -27.57
CA GLY A 319 -6.30 -0.95 -28.59
C GLY A 319 -5.97 -0.46 -29.99
N SER A 320 -5.21 0.63 -30.11
CA SER A 320 -4.71 1.16 -31.39
C SER A 320 -3.56 0.33 -31.98
N LEU A 321 -3.00 -0.62 -31.23
CA LEU A 321 -1.90 -1.47 -31.68
C LEU A 321 -2.39 -2.81 -32.25
N PRO A 322 -1.59 -3.46 -33.12
CA PRO A 322 -1.80 -4.87 -33.45
C PRO A 322 -1.89 -5.73 -32.19
N LEU A 323 -2.86 -6.64 -32.16
CA LEU A 323 -3.22 -7.45 -30.99
C LEU A 323 -3.73 -6.64 -29.79
N GLY A 324 -4.33 -5.47 -30.04
CA GLY A 324 -4.74 -4.53 -29.00
C GLY A 324 -5.63 -5.13 -27.90
N GLY A 325 -6.53 -6.05 -28.23
CA GLY A 325 -7.38 -6.72 -27.23
C GLY A 325 -6.57 -7.53 -26.22
N ALA A 326 -5.60 -8.32 -26.70
CA ALA A 326 -4.68 -9.06 -25.85
C ALA A 326 -3.83 -8.11 -24.98
N LEU A 327 -3.35 -7.00 -25.54
CA LEU A 327 -2.55 -6.02 -24.78
C LEU A 327 -3.36 -5.33 -23.68
N GLN A 328 -4.62 -4.98 -23.96
CA GLN A 328 -5.54 -4.46 -22.93
C GLN A 328 -5.80 -5.49 -21.83
N THR A 329 -6.00 -6.77 -22.17
CA THR A 329 -6.18 -7.83 -21.18
C THR A 329 -4.93 -8.02 -20.33
N ILE A 330 -3.73 -8.02 -20.92
CA ILE A 330 -2.47 -8.09 -20.18
C ILE A 330 -2.33 -6.91 -19.22
N TRP A 331 -2.66 -5.69 -19.68
CA TRP A 331 -2.62 -4.48 -18.87
C TRP A 331 -3.53 -4.56 -17.64
N PHE A 332 -4.81 -4.86 -17.82
CA PHE A 332 -5.74 -4.92 -16.70
C PHE A 332 -5.53 -6.16 -15.81
N ALA A 333 -5.05 -7.29 -16.36
CA ALA A 333 -4.66 -8.44 -15.55
C ALA A 333 -3.47 -8.11 -14.65
N LEU A 334 -2.44 -7.44 -15.18
CA LEU A 334 -1.29 -6.95 -14.42
C LEU A 334 -1.75 -6.02 -13.29
N LEU A 335 -2.58 -5.03 -13.60
CA LEU A 335 -3.12 -4.11 -12.59
C LEU A 335 -3.98 -4.84 -11.54
N PHE A 336 -4.73 -5.88 -11.93
CA PHE A 336 -5.56 -6.64 -11.00
C PHE A 336 -4.71 -7.43 -10.00
N PHE A 337 -3.64 -8.08 -10.49
CA PHE A 337 -2.69 -8.76 -9.63
C PHE A 337 -1.97 -7.79 -8.69
N ALA A 338 -1.61 -6.59 -9.15
CA ALA A 338 -1.04 -5.55 -8.31
C ALA A 338 -2.04 -5.07 -7.25
N GLY A 339 -3.31 -4.89 -7.64
CA GLY A 339 -4.38 -4.46 -6.75
C GLY A 339 -4.70 -5.47 -5.66
N ILE A 340 -4.79 -6.76 -5.98
CA ILE A 340 -5.12 -7.79 -4.98
C ILE A 340 -4.00 -7.98 -3.95
N THR A 341 -2.73 -7.94 -4.35
CA THR A 341 -1.60 -8.07 -3.42
C THR A 341 -1.50 -6.88 -2.47
N SER A 342 -1.77 -5.66 -2.95
CA SER A 342 -1.85 -4.49 -2.08
C SER A 342 -3.07 -4.51 -1.16
N ALA A 343 -4.26 -4.84 -1.65
CA ALA A 343 -5.49 -4.81 -0.85
C ALA A 343 -5.42 -5.75 0.37
N ILE A 344 -4.96 -6.99 0.18
CA ILE A 344 -4.78 -7.94 1.28
C ILE A 344 -3.70 -7.49 2.27
N SER A 345 -2.71 -6.71 1.80
CA SER A 345 -1.66 -6.13 2.64
C SER A 345 -2.16 -4.97 3.49
N ILE A 346 -2.98 -4.09 2.92
CA ILE A 346 -3.63 -2.98 3.62
C ILE A 346 -4.59 -3.50 4.70
N LEU A 347 -5.31 -4.60 4.45
CA LEU A 347 -6.22 -5.20 5.42
C LEU A 347 -5.51 -5.83 6.63
N GLN A 348 -4.33 -6.42 6.45
CA GLN A 348 -3.70 -7.26 7.47
C GLN A 348 -3.34 -6.51 8.78
N PRO A 349 -2.83 -5.26 8.79
CA PRO A 349 -2.61 -4.50 10.02
C PRO A 349 -3.87 -4.36 10.88
N LEU A 350 -5.02 -4.12 10.26
CA LEU A 350 -6.32 -4.00 10.95
C LEU A 350 -6.76 -5.35 11.53
N ILE A 351 -6.55 -6.43 10.78
CA ILE A 351 -6.83 -7.79 11.26
C ILE A 351 -5.90 -8.15 12.44
N SER A 352 -4.61 -7.85 12.33
CA SER A 352 -3.63 -8.09 13.39
C SER A 352 -3.99 -7.29 14.65
N PHE A 353 -4.49 -6.06 14.53
CA PHE A 353 -5.01 -5.30 15.66
C PHE A 353 -6.18 -6.03 16.33
N CYS A 354 -7.16 -6.52 15.57
CA CYS A 354 -8.28 -7.26 16.13
C CYS A 354 -7.84 -8.57 16.83
N GLU A 355 -6.89 -9.30 16.26
CA GLU A 355 -6.39 -10.56 16.82
C GLU A 355 -5.49 -10.35 18.05
N ASP A 356 -4.56 -9.40 17.97
CA ASP A 356 -3.54 -9.18 18.99
C ASP A 356 -4.07 -8.34 20.14
N ASP A 357 -4.72 -7.21 19.85
CA ASP A 357 -5.17 -6.23 20.84
C ASP A 357 -6.59 -6.53 21.35
N LEU A 358 -7.53 -6.83 20.45
CA LEU A 358 -8.93 -7.11 20.81
C LEU A 358 -9.22 -8.59 21.14
N LYS A 359 -8.26 -9.49 20.88
CA LYS A 359 -8.38 -10.93 21.11
C LYS A 359 -9.53 -11.59 20.35
N PHE A 360 -9.89 -11.04 19.19
CA PHE A 360 -10.85 -11.65 18.31
C PHE A 360 -10.23 -12.90 17.65
N THR A 361 -11.07 -13.89 17.35
CA THR A 361 -10.67 -15.00 16.49
C THR A 361 -10.50 -14.50 15.05
N ARG A 362 -9.70 -15.18 14.21
CA ARG A 362 -9.51 -14.80 12.80
C ARG A 362 -10.83 -14.51 12.10
N ARG A 363 -11.81 -15.42 12.22
CA ARG A 363 -13.15 -15.26 11.63
C ARG A 363 -13.85 -13.97 12.10
N LYS A 364 -13.79 -13.68 13.40
CA LYS A 364 -14.38 -12.46 13.97
C LYS A 364 -13.63 -11.20 13.53
N SER A 365 -12.30 -11.25 13.46
CA SER A 365 -11.46 -10.15 12.97
C SER A 365 -11.77 -9.83 11.50
N VAL A 366 -11.84 -10.85 10.65
CA VAL A 366 -12.17 -10.70 9.22
C VAL A 366 -13.59 -10.16 9.04
N ALA A 367 -14.57 -10.65 9.81
CA ALA A 367 -15.92 -10.12 9.76
C ALA A 367 -16.00 -8.65 10.22
N ALA A 368 -15.29 -8.29 11.30
CA ALA A 368 -15.29 -6.92 11.83
C ALA A 368 -14.61 -5.93 10.87
N VAL A 369 -13.40 -6.25 10.42
CA VAL A 369 -12.66 -5.41 9.46
C VAL A 369 -13.40 -5.38 8.12
N GLY A 370 -13.98 -6.50 7.68
CA GLY A 370 -14.81 -6.58 6.49
C GLY A 370 -16.03 -5.66 6.57
N ALA A 371 -16.78 -5.66 7.68
CA ALA A 371 -17.93 -4.78 7.86
C ALA A 371 -17.53 -3.29 7.82
N VAL A 372 -16.42 -2.92 8.48
CA VAL A 372 -15.88 -1.55 8.47
C VAL A 372 -15.41 -1.16 7.07
N THR A 373 -14.71 -2.05 6.37
CA THR A 373 -14.26 -1.85 4.99
C THR A 373 -15.44 -1.72 4.02
N PHE A 374 -16.49 -2.51 4.20
CA PHE A 374 -17.69 -2.45 3.37
C PHE A 374 -18.42 -1.12 3.54
N ALA A 375 -18.63 -0.69 4.79
CA ALA A 375 -19.27 0.59 5.09
C ALA A 375 -18.46 1.79 4.54
N GLY A 376 -17.14 1.77 4.70
CA GLY A 376 -16.26 2.78 4.09
C GLY A 376 -16.26 2.73 2.56
N GLY A 377 -16.32 1.52 1.99
CA GLY A 377 -16.52 1.27 0.56
C GLY A 377 -17.77 1.95 0.00
N LEU A 378 -18.89 1.85 0.70
CA LEU A 378 -20.13 2.54 0.29
C LEU A 378 -19.96 4.06 0.32
N ALA A 379 -19.25 4.62 1.32
CA ALA A 379 -18.97 6.05 1.38
C ALA A 379 -18.07 6.52 0.21
N ALA A 380 -17.12 5.69 -0.22
CA ALA A 380 -16.31 5.95 -1.40
C ALA A 380 -17.13 5.85 -2.71
N ILE A 381 -17.98 4.83 -2.83
CA ILE A 381 -18.82 4.61 -4.03
C ILE A 381 -19.80 5.76 -4.23
N PHE A 382 -20.61 6.06 -3.23
CA PHE A 382 -21.65 7.08 -3.34
C PHE A 382 -21.12 8.51 -3.21
N GLY A 383 -19.95 8.68 -2.60
CA GLY A 383 -19.28 9.95 -2.42
C GLY A 383 -18.23 10.29 -3.49
N LEU A 384 -18.01 9.43 -4.48
CA LEU A 384 -16.98 9.62 -5.51
C LEU A 384 -17.11 10.98 -6.20
N GLY A 385 -18.31 11.31 -6.70
CA GLY A 385 -18.59 12.59 -7.34
C GLY A 385 -18.56 13.80 -6.40
N ALA A 386 -18.52 13.57 -5.09
CA ALA A 386 -18.42 14.60 -4.06
C ALA A 386 -17.01 14.75 -3.47
N GLY A 387 -16.02 14.01 -4.00
CA GLY A 387 -14.62 14.10 -3.57
C GLY A 387 -14.27 13.30 -2.32
N THR A 388 -15.09 12.31 -1.91
CA THR A 388 -14.78 11.51 -0.71
C THR A 388 -13.50 10.69 -0.87
N VAL A 389 -13.24 10.17 -2.09
CA VAL A 389 -12.02 9.42 -2.40
C VAL A 389 -10.79 10.33 -2.32
N ASP A 390 -10.88 11.58 -2.77
CA ASP A 390 -9.77 12.54 -2.71
C ASP A 390 -9.40 12.88 -1.27
N GLU A 391 -10.39 13.10 -0.40
CA GLU A 391 -10.15 13.31 1.04
C GLU A 391 -9.55 12.05 1.69
N LEU A 392 -10.05 10.86 1.38
CA LEU A 392 -9.48 9.61 1.90
C LEU A 392 -8.04 9.39 1.45
N ASP A 393 -7.72 9.65 0.17
CA ASP A 393 -6.37 9.51 -0.38
C ASP A 393 -5.43 10.58 0.17
N PHE A 394 -5.89 11.82 0.36
CA PHE A 394 -5.10 12.87 1.01
C PHE A 394 -4.74 12.49 2.44
N TRP A 395 -5.72 12.16 3.29
CA TRP A 395 -5.47 11.85 4.69
C TRP A 395 -4.71 10.54 4.85
N GLY A 396 -5.17 9.47 4.20
CA GLY A 396 -4.61 8.13 4.33
C GLY A 396 -3.36 7.90 3.50
N GLY A 397 -3.40 8.27 2.22
CA GLY A 397 -2.37 7.97 1.21
C GLY A 397 -1.29 9.03 1.03
N THR A 398 -1.38 10.18 1.71
CA THR A 398 -0.40 11.27 1.60
C THR A 398 0.04 11.80 2.98
N PHE A 399 -0.88 12.38 3.77
CA PHE A 399 -0.52 13.09 4.99
C PHE A 399 -0.12 12.17 6.15
N LEU A 400 -0.99 11.22 6.53
CA LEU A 400 -0.76 10.36 7.70
C LEU A 400 0.43 9.41 7.51
N LEU A 401 0.77 9.04 6.27
CA LEU A 401 1.95 8.22 5.97
C LEU A 401 3.24 8.90 6.43
N VAL A 402 3.40 10.17 6.07
CA VAL A 402 4.60 10.93 6.44
C VAL A 402 4.62 11.20 7.94
N VAL A 403 3.46 11.54 8.53
CA VAL A 403 3.35 11.77 9.98
C VAL A 403 3.75 10.51 10.76
N PHE A 404 3.19 9.36 10.41
CA PHE A 404 3.55 8.09 11.05
C PHE A 404 5.00 7.71 10.76
N GLY A 405 5.48 7.94 9.52
CA GLY A 405 6.86 7.81 9.12
C GLY A 405 7.85 8.59 10.00
N ALA A 406 7.51 9.84 10.32
CA ALA A 406 8.32 10.67 11.21
C ALA A 406 8.32 10.12 12.65
N ILE A 407 7.15 9.72 13.15
CA ILE A 407 7.00 9.14 14.49
C ILE A 407 7.87 7.88 14.61
N GLN A 408 7.74 6.93 13.69
CA GLN A 408 8.50 5.68 13.76
C GLN A 408 10.01 5.90 13.59
N ALA A 409 10.43 6.85 12.74
CA ALA A 409 11.84 7.20 12.58
C ALA A 409 12.43 7.78 13.88
N ILE A 410 11.67 8.63 14.58
CA ILE A 410 12.06 9.17 15.90
C ILE A 410 12.11 8.07 16.96
N VAL A 411 11.09 7.19 17.00
CA VAL A 411 11.03 6.08 17.94
C VAL A 411 12.20 5.12 17.73
N PHE A 412 12.49 4.74 16.49
CA PHE A 412 13.64 3.91 16.14
C PHE A 412 14.95 4.58 16.59
N SER A 413 15.16 5.83 16.19
CA SER A 413 16.46 6.52 16.32
C SER A 413 16.80 6.95 17.75
N PHE A 414 15.79 7.39 18.50
CA PHE A 414 15.98 8.05 19.80
C PHE A 414 15.39 7.29 20.98
N VAL A 415 14.47 6.35 20.78
CA VAL A 415 13.95 5.52 21.87
C VAL A 415 14.65 4.17 21.87
N LEU A 416 14.53 3.42 20.78
CA LEU A 416 15.17 2.10 20.64
C LEU A 416 16.68 2.25 20.44
N GLY A 417 17.11 3.23 19.64
CA GLY A 417 18.53 3.50 19.38
C GLY A 417 19.34 4.03 20.57
N ARG A 418 18.70 4.37 21.70
CA ARG A 418 19.38 4.73 22.96
C ARG A 418 19.52 3.54 23.91
N ARG A 419 18.73 2.48 23.74
CA ARG A 419 18.84 1.25 24.52
C ARG A 419 20.02 0.43 24.03
N ARG A 420 20.61 -0.37 24.92
CA ARG A 420 21.71 -1.28 24.59
C ARG A 420 21.20 -2.70 24.60
N ALA A 421 21.66 -3.51 23.65
CA ALA A 421 21.40 -4.92 23.59
C ALA A 421 22.66 -5.67 23.14
N LYS A 422 22.78 -6.93 23.57
CA LYS A 422 23.81 -7.83 23.08
C LYS A 422 23.49 -8.28 21.65
N THR A 423 24.50 -8.29 20.79
CA THR A 423 24.44 -8.78 19.41
C THR A 423 24.75 -10.28 19.34
N ASP A 424 24.55 -10.89 18.17
CA ASP A 424 24.82 -12.31 17.93
C ASP A 424 26.30 -12.70 18.18
N ASP A 425 27.24 -11.77 18.00
CA ASP A 425 28.68 -11.94 18.25
C ASP A 425 29.09 -11.66 19.71
N GLY A 426 28.13 -11.37 20.58
CA GLY A 426 28.36 -11.09 22.00
C GLY A 426 28.79 -9.65 22.33
N SER A 427 28.97 -8.79 21.33
CA SER A 427 29.23 -7.36 21.55
C SER A 427 27.97 -6.60 21.99
N GLU A 428 28.13 -5.35 22.43
CA GLU A 428 26.99 -4.46 22.75
C GLU A 428 26.81 -3.40 21.65
N ASP A 429 25.59 -3.31 21.12
CA ASP A 429 25.20 -2.26 20.18
C ASP A 429 23.91 -1.58 20.67
N SER A 430 23.43 -0.57 19.95
CA SER A 430 22.09 -0.07 20.19
C SER A 430 21.07 -1.18 19.91
N GLU A 431 20.01 -1.27 20.72
CA GLU A 431 18.97 -2.29 20.54
C GLU A 431 18.37 -2.23 19.13
N ALA A 432 18.22 -1.01 18.58
CA ALA A 432 17.75 -0.79 17.22
C ALA A 432 18.66 -1.44 16.15
N PHE A 433 19.97 -1.18 16.19
CA PHE A 433 20.89 -1.73 15.19
C PHE A 433 21.25 -3.20 15.45
N ALA A 434 21.20 -3.65 16.72
CA ALA A 434 21.33 -5.06 17.08
C ALA A 434 20.18 -5.88 16.48
N LEU A 435 18.92 -5.45 16.68
CA LEU A 435 17.75 -6.13 16.12
C LEU A 435 17.75 -6.13 14.58
N MET A 436 18.24 -5.06 13.97
CA MET A 436 18.33 -4.95 12.51
C MET A 436 19.35 -5.94 11.93
N ASN A 437 20.53 -6.06 12.55
CA ASN A 437 21.60 -6.93 12.06
C ASN A 437 21.51 -8.38 12.53
N GLU A 438 20.61 -8.69 13.46
CA GLU A 438 20.44 -10.05 13.97
C GLU A 438 20.04 -11.03 12.85
N GLY A 439 20.84 -12.09 12.71
CA GLY A 439 20.71 -13.08 11.64
C GLY A 439 20.94 -12.53 10.22
N SER A 440 21.49 -11.32 10.08
CA SER A 440 21.74 -10.71 8.77
C SER A 440 22.88 -11.42 8.04
N ARG A 441 22.67 -11.73 6.76
CA ARG A 441 23.71 -12.17 5.82
C ARG A 441 24.45 -10.97 5.24
N LEU A 442 23.72 -9.86 5.05
CA LEU A 442 24.28 -8.57 4.70
C LEU A 442 24.24 -7.67 5.93
N ALA A 443 25.38 -7.48 6.58
CA ALA A 443 25.50 -6.55 7.70
C ALA A 443 25.31 -5.11 7.20
N LEU A 444 24.55 -4.31 7.94
CA LEU A 444 24.33 -2.91 7.63
C LEU A 444 25.68 -2.14 7.65
N PRO A 445 26.08 -1.50 6.54
CA PRO A 445 27.26 -0.65 6.51
C PRO A 445 27.20 0.46 7.57
N ARG A 446 28.30 0.65 8.31
CA ARG A 446 28.34 1.60 9.44
C ARG A 446 28.05 3.05 9.02
N PHE A 447 28.43 3.45 7.81
CA PHE A 447 28.18 4.79 7.29
C PHE A 447 26.69 5.11 7.05
N LEU A 448 25.83 4.09 6.96
CA LEU A 448 24.38 4.29 6.83
C LEU A 448 23.70 4.52 8.19
N ARG A 449 24.35 4.21 9.30
CA ARG A 449 23.77 4.40 10.65
C ARG A 449 23.45 5.87 10.95
N PRO A 450 24.33 6.85 10.66
CA PRO A 450 23.99 8.27 10.82
C PRO A 450 22.85 8.71 9.90
N VAL A 451 22.77 8.16 8.68
CA VAL A 451 21.67 8.43 7.74
C VAL A 451 20.35 8.00 8.35
N ILE A 452 20.26 6.74 8.79
CA ILE A 452 19.06 6.19 9.43
C ILE A 452 18.71 6.97 10.71
N ARG A 453 19.71 7.27 11.55
CA ARG A 453 19.49 7.83 12.89
C ARG A 453 19.15 9.33 12.90
N TYR A 454 19.70 10.10 11.97
CA TYR A 454 19.63 11.56 12.01
C TYR A 454 19.06 12.14 10.73
N VAL A 455 19.52 11.68 9.56
CA VAL A 455 19.07 12.24 8.27
C VAL A 455 17.61 11.90 8.03
N CYS A 456 17.18 10.65 8.20
CA CYS A 456 15.79 10.28 7.94
C CYS A 456 14.80 11.02 8.85
N PRO A 457 14.95 11.07 10.19
CA PRO A 457 14.05 11.86 11.03
C PRO A 457 14.05 13.36 10.67
N ALA A 458 15.23 13.96 10.43
CA ALA A 458 15.33 15.36 10.08
C ALA A 458 14.63 15.66 8.75
N TYR A 459 14.85 14.82 7.73
CA TYR A 459 14.21 14.94 6.42
C TYR A 459 12.69 14.93 6.53
N LEU A 460 12.12 14.01 7.33
CA LEU A 460 10.67 13.91 7.52
C LEU A 460 10.08 15.10 8.28
N ILE A 461 10.80 15.61 9.28
CA ILE A 461 10.40 16.81 9.99
C ILE A 461 10.41 18.01 9.04
N VAL A 462 11.47 18.18 8.25
CA VAL A 462 11.58 19.26 7.26
C VAL A 462 10.46 19.15 6.23
N LEU A 463 10.16 17.95 5.72
CA LEU A 463 9.06 17.74 4.77
C LEU A 463 7.71 18.13 5.38
N LEU A 464 7.42 17.71 6.61
CA LEU A 464 6.16 18.06 7.29
C LEU A 464 6.04 19.57 7.57
N VAL A 465 7.13 20.21 8.01
CA VAL A 465 7.15 21.65 8.25
C VAL A 465 6.99 22.41 6.94
N SER A 466 7.76 22.05 5.91
CA SER A 466 7.67 22.66 4.58
C SER A 466 6.26 22.56 4.03
N PHE A 467 5.69 21.35 4.01
CA PHE A 467 4.32 21.12 3.58
C PHE A 467 3.33 22.00 4.35
N THR A 468 3.44 22.07 5.68
CA THR A 468 2.53 22.86 6.51
C THR A 468 2.58 24.35 6.15
N LEU A 469 3.78 24.87 5.86
CA LEU A 469 4.01 26.28 5.52
C LEU A 469 3.64 26.63 4.08
N THR A 470 3.71 25.69 3.13
CA THR A 470 3.43 25.94 1.71
C THR A 470 1.98 25.64 1.33
N ASP A 471 1.56 24.40 1.49
CA ASP A 471 0.31 23.87 0.91
C ASP A 471 -0.67 23.37 1.97
N GLY A 472 -0.17 23.02 3.15
CA GLY A 472 -0.92 22.36 4.21
C GLY A 472 -1.99 23.24 4.83
N LEU A 473 -1.67 24.48 5.20
CA LEU A 473 -2.66 25.39 5.82
C LEU A 473 -3.90 25.59 4.94
N PRO A 474 -3.78 25.92 3.64
CA PRO A 474 -4.94 26.02 2.76
C PRO A 474 -5.79 24.75 2.71
N ILE A 475 -5.17 23.59 2.52
CA ILE A 475 -5.86 22.29 2.44
C ILE A 475 -6.55 21.91 3.76
N LEU A 476 -5.88 22.15 4.89
CA LEU A 476 -6.38 21.83 6.23
C LEU A 476 -7.55 22.73 6.64
N THR A 477 -7.53 23.99 6.22
CA THR A 477 -8.59 24.97 6.51
C THR A 477 -9.68 25.03 5.46
N LEU A 478 -9.50 24.35 4.32
CA LEU A 478 -10.33 24.44 3.12
C LEU A 478 -10.41 25.86 2.54
N SER A 479 -9.43 26.73 2.81
CA SER A 479 -9.39 28.07 2.23
C SER A 479 -9.03 28.05 0.73
N ASN A 480 -8.60 26.91 0.21
CA ASN A 480 -8.42 26.66 -1.22
C ASN A 480 -9.71 26.25 -1.95
N VAL A 481 -10.81 26.01 -1.24
CA VAL A 481 -12.10 25.65 -1.82
C VAL A 481 -12.93 26.92 -2.01
N PRO A 482 -13.38 27.26 -3.24
CA PRO A 482 -14.25 28.40 -3.47
C PRO A 482 -15.56 28.28 -2.66
N ALA A 483 -16.02 29.39 -2.09
CA ALA A 483 -17.20 29.41 -1.22
C ALA A 483 -18.51 29.05 -1.97
N ASP A 484 -18.53 29.24 -3.28
CA ASP A 484 -19.62 28.92 -4.20
C ASP A 484 -19.50 27.53 -4.83
N ALA A 485 -18.42 26.79 -4.55
CA ALA A 485 -18.23 25.47 -5.11
C ALA A 485 -19.29 24.48 -4.59
N LYS A 486 -19.84 23.69 -5.51
CA LYS A 486 -20.87 22.68 -5.22
C LYS A 486 -20.40 21.29 -5.58
N VAL A 487 -20.93 20.31 -4.86
CA VAL A 487 -20.74 18.89 -5.12
C VAL A 487 -22.07 18.17 -5.21
N THR A 488 -22.12 17.11 -6.02
CA THR A 488 -23.28 16.24 -6.10
C THR A 488 -23.06 14.99 -5.26
N PHE A 489 -23.94 14.76 -4.29
CA PHE A 489 -23.94 13.56 -3.45
C PHE A 489 -25.33 12.92 -3.48
N LEU A 490 -25.41 11.64 -3.85
CA LEU A 490 -26.67 10.90 -3.96
C LEU A 490 -27.76 11.61 -4.79
N GLY A 491 -27.35 12.34 -5.84
CA GLY A 491 -28.26 13.06 -6.74
C GLY A 491 -28.72 14.43 -6.24
N ALA A 492 -28.27 14.88 -5.07
CA ALA A 492 -28.53 16.23 -4.55
C ALA A 492 -27.26 17.09 -4.59
N GLU A 493 -27.41 18.39 -4.84
CA GLU A 493 -26.31 19.37 -4.77
C GLU A 493 -26.13 19.88 -3.34
N PHE A 494 -24.88 19.93 -2.88
CA PHE A 494 -24.48 20.48 -1.58
C PHE A 494 -23.34 21.49 -1.77
N PRO A 495 -23.21 22.49 -0.87
CA PRO A 495 -21.99 23.29 -0.79
C PRO A 495 -20.78 22.38 -0.51
N GLN A 496 -19.73 22.48 -1.33
CA GLN A 496 -18.54 21.63 -1.23
C GLN A 496 -17.87 21.76 0.15
N LEU A 497 -17.82 22.97 0.68
CA LEU A 497 -17.22 23.26 1.98
C LEU A 497 -17.91 22.51 3.12
N GLU A 498 -19.25 22.55 3.16
CA GLU A 498 -20.04 21.87 4.21
C GLU A 498 -19.91 20.35 4.10
N PHE A 499 -20.00 19.82 2.89
CA PHE A 499 -19.84 18.39 2.64
C PHE A 499 -18.45 17.90 3.09
N THR A 500 -17.40 18.63 2.73
CA THR A 500 -16.02 18.26 3.06
C THR A 500 -15.78 18.31 4.58
N TRP A 501 -16.29 19.33 5.28
CA TRP A 501 -16.22 19.38 6.74
C TRP A 501 -17.00 18.26 7.42
N ALA A 502 -18.19 17.92 6.93
CA ALA A 502 -18.97 16.79 7.44
C ALA A 502 -18.22 15.46 7.24
N PHE A 503 -17.61 15.26 6.07
CA PHE A 503 -16.81 14.08 5.78
C PHE A 503 -15.55 13.99 6.66
N ARG A 504 -14.84 15.11 6.89
CA ARG A 504 -13.74 15.18 7.87
C ARG A 504 -14.21 14.85 9.29
N GLY A 505 -15.41 15.28 9.67
CA GLY A 505 -16.06 14.89 10.93
C GLY A 505 -16.25 13.37 11.04
N PHE A 506 -16.67 12.71 9.96
CA PHE A 506 -16.76 11.24 9.89
C PHE A 506 -15.37 10.57 10.06
N LEU A 507 -14.33 11.09 9.41
CA LEU A 507 -12.96 10.58 9.58
C LEU A 507 -12.48 10.74 11.03
N LEU A 508 -12.72 11.89 11.65
CA LEU A 508 -12.40 12.12 13.06
C LEU A 508 -13.16 11.19 14.01
N LEU A 509 -14.42 10.88 13.69
CA LEU A 509 -15.20 9.88 14.43
C LEU A 509 -14.55 8.49 14.31
N ALA A 510 -14.07 8.10 13.13
CA ALA A 510 -13.35 6.83 12.95
C ALA A 510 -12.05 6.80 13.79
N VAL A 511 -11.31 7.91 13.84
CA VAL A 511 -10.12 8.07 14.71
C VAL A 511 -10.49 7.90 16.19
N ALA A 512 -11.57 8.55 16.63
CA ALA A 512 -12.04 8.46 18.00
C ALA A 512 -12.47 7.03 18.36
N LEU A 513 -13.25 6.36 17.50
CA LEU A 513 -13.69 4.98 17.68
C LEU A 513 -12.51 4.00 17.75
N LEU A 514 -11.51 4.15 16.89
CA LEU A 514 -10.27 3.36 16.96
C LEU A 514 -9.55 3.57 18.29
N ASN A 515 -9.42 4.81 18.75
CA ASN A 515 -8.76 5.12 20.02
C ASN A 515 -9.56 4.62 21.23
N VAL A 516 -10.90 4.61 21.17
CA VAL A 516 -11.76 3.97 22.18
C VAL A 516 -11.56 2.46 22.17
N ALA A 517 -11.45 1.84 20.99
CA ALA A 517 -11.17 0.41 20.87
C ALA A 517 -9.80 0.06 21.49
N ILE A 518 -8.75 0.84 21.20
CA ILE A 518 -7.42 0.71 21.81
C ILE A 518 -7.51 0.91 23.34
N PHE A 519 -8.22 1.93 23.80
CA PHE A 519 -8.37 2.17 25.24
C PHE A 519 -9.04 0.98 25.93
N ARG A 520 -10.14 0.45 25.37
CA ARG A 520 -10.85 -0.73 25.88
C ARG A 520 -9.98 -1.99 25.84
N ALA A 521 -9.23 -2.19 24.76
CA ALA A 521 -8.27 -3.30 24.62
C ALA A 521 -7.22 -3.30 25.74
N TRP A 522 -6.85 -2.13 26.25
CA TRP A 522 -5.76 -1.98 27.22
C TRP A 522 -6.21 -1.62 28.65
N ARG A 523 -7.51 -1.46 28.93
CA ARG A 523 -8.07 -1.05 30.25
C ARG A 523 -7.78 -2.05 31.39
N LYS A 524 -7.56 -3.33 31.08
CA LYS A 524 -7.28 -4.41 32.06
C LYS A 524 -5.90 -5.07 31.84
N GLY A 525 -4.85 -4.29 31.60
CA GLY A 525 -3.47 -4.83 31.53
C GLY A 525 -3.01 -5.35 30.16
N GLY A 526 -3.74 -5.06 29.09
CA GLY A 526 -3.35 -5.48 27.75
C GLY A 526 -3.33 -7.00 27.52
N PRO A 527 -3.08 -7.43 26.28
CA PRO A 527 -2.91 -8.82 25.88
C PRO A 527 -1.82 -9.64 26.57
N ALA A 528 -0.67 -9.03 26.91
CA ALA A 528 0.48 -9.74 27.48
C ALA A 528 0.20 -10.30 28.89
N GLU A 529 -0.78 -9.73 29.60
CA GLU A 529 -1.10 -10.13 30.98
C GLU A 529 -2.31 -11.06 31.08
N ARG A 530 -3.13 -11.15 30.04
CA ARG A 530 -4.35 -11.98 30.05
C ARG A 530 -4.14 -13.42 29.59
N GLY A 531 -3.00 -13.74 28.99
CA GLY A 531 -2.88 -14.95 28.18
C GLY A 531 -3.91 -14.96 27.04
N ARG A 532 -3.84 -15.93 26.13
CA ARG A 532 -4.93 -16.14 25.15
C ARG A 532 -6.03 -16.94 25.85
N ASP A 533 -7.28 -16.50 25.73
CA ASP A 533 -8.44 -17.09 26.42
C ASP A 533 -8.53 -18.62 26.18
N ALA A 534 -8.56 -19.39 27.26
CA ALA A 534 -8.54 -20.85 27.26
C ALA A 534 -9.84 -21.48 26.71
N ARG A 535 -10.87 -20.67 26.39
CA ARG A 535 -12.18 -21.16 25.92
C ARG A 535 -12.35 -21.14 24.39
N VAL A 536 -11.34 -20.73 23.64
CA VAL A 536 -11.36 -20.77 22.16
C VAL A 536 -10.72 -22.07 21.67
N HIS A 537 -11.33 -23.19 22.03
CA HIS A 537 -10.99 -24.51 21.51
C HIS A 537 -11.99 -24.91 20.39
N ALA A 538 -11.48 -25.68 19.41
CA ALA A 538 -12.13 -26.23 18.22
C ALA A 538 -12.31 -25.30 17.00
N VAL A 539 -11.33 -25.34 16.09
CA VAL A 539 -11.59 -25.86 14.74
C VAL A 539 -10.41 -26.79 14.43
N ALA A 540 -10.69 -28.09 14.31
CA ALA A 540 -9.71 -29.09 13.94
C ALA A 540 -9.21 -28.80 12.51
N VAL A 541 -7.91 -28.58 12.37
CA VAL A 541 -7.23 -28.70 11.08
C VAL A 541 -6.75 -30.14 11.03
N GLY A 542 -7.29 -30.93 10.11
CA GLY A 542 -6.86 -32.31 9.90
C GLY A 542 -5.41 -32.31 9.43
N ASP A 543 -4.54 -32.86 10.27
CA ASP A 543 -3.20 -33.29 9.87
C ASP A 543 -3.36 -34.62 9.14
N ALA A 544 -3.19 -34.58 7.83
CA ALA A 544 -2.93 -35.76 7.02
C ALA A 544 -1.56 -35.56 6.36
N GLU A 545 -0.50 -35.71 7.15
CA GLU A 545 0.80 -36.14 6.63
C GLU A 545 1.04 -37.54 7.20
N GLY A 546 0.98 -38.52 6.30
CA GLY A 546 1.12 -39.93 6.59
C GLY A 546 2.46 -40.26 7.22
N SER A 547 2.35 -40.94 8.36
CA SER A 547 3.41 -41.67 9.05
C SER A 547 4.06 -42.69 8.11
N LEU A 548 5.29 -42.42 7.66
CA LEU A 548 6.26 -43.46 7.32
C LEU A 548 7.06 -43.77 8.58
N ALA A 549 6.63 -44.78 9.33
CA ALA A 549 7.38 -45.36 10.43
C ALA A 549 7.09 -46.86 10.50
N ALA A 550 8.10 -47.63 10.10
CA ALA A 550 8.46 -49.01 10.44
C ALA A 550 7.40 -49.91 11.10
N GLU A 551 7.01 -50.98 10.39
CA GLU A 551 6.45 -52.20 10.97
C GLU A 551 7.55 -52.97 11.74
N PRO A 552 7.26 -53.49 12.94
CA PRO A 552 8.05 -54.56 13.53
C PRO A 552 7.50 -55.92 13.11
N GLU A 553 8.41 -56.79 12.69
CA GLU A 553 8.20 -58.24 12.55
C GLU A 553 7.45 -58.82 13.75
N LYS A 554 6.44 -59.63 13.46
CA LYS A 554 6.02 -60.72 14.35
C LYS A 554 5.84 -62.00 13.54
N GLU A 555 6.66 -62.97 13.92
CA GLU A 555 6.54 -64.40 13.65
C GLU A 555 5.15 -64.93 14.02
N ALA A 556 4.59 -65.73 13.12
CA ALA A 556 3.90 -67.02 13.30
C ALA A 556 2.84 -67.23 12.21
#